data_AF-A0A1R0XAK0-F1
#
_entry.id   AF-A0A1R0XAK0-F1
#
_cell.length_a   1.000
_cell.length_b   1.000
_cell.length_c   1.000
_cell.angle_alpha   90.00
_cell.angle_beta   90.00
_cell.angle_gamma   90.00
#
_symmetry.space_group_name_H-M   'P 1'
#
loop_
_entity.id
_entity.type
_entity.pdbx_description
1 polymer ?
#
loop_
_entity_poly.entity_id
_entity_poly.type
_entity_poly.pdbx_seq_one_letter_code
_entity_poly.pdbx_strand_id
1 'polypeptide(L)'
;MQMNARDEFWDQPVRKAQELLNTTDNKSKAECRSYILDANYRLLFRIQNYKSLWEQLLLYPDVFFRRQLYANWFGLSQQMIRKGTGIASGTVHNLLKTSHQPPLSVIHTYAVMCNVPWQTLVEQKPDEKSFYLPSEYWFNGASVEKRIEELNAERDQVRGIRGYWINDPLPLFEGEKSPITVRWVNSYPEMEYFEFHLNHEPALYPQKRNLIQKMFPFATHLVTTYTPLRPYKRSFWILGPKSNKQTAFAELLKVIEARDLTSVFPLN
;
A
#
# COMPACT_ATOMS: atom_id res chain seq x y z
N MET A 1 -26.38 -1.49 23.01
CA MET A 1 -24.98 -1.36 23.44
C MET A 1 -24.53 0.03 22.97
N GLN A 2 -24.35 0.99 23.88
CA GLN A 2 -24.01 2.37 23.51
C GLN A 2 -22.57 2.43 23.01
N MET A 3 -22.38 2.79 21.74
CA MET A 3 -21.06 3.11 21.19
C MET A 3 -20.50 4.33 21.90
N ASN A 4 -19.22 4.28 22.28
CA ASN A 4 -18.50 5.43 22.79
C ASN A 4 -18.35 6.46 21.66
N ALA A 5 -18.46 7.76 21.95
CA ALA A 5 -18.26 8.83 20.97
C ALA A 5 -16.89 8.75 20.28
N ARG A 6 -15.87 8.16 20.93
CA ARG A 6 -14.59 7.85 20.26
C ARG A 6 -14.77 6.81 19.16
N ASP A 7 -15.51 5.72 19.40
CA ASP A 7 -15.72 4.62 18.46
C ASP A 7 -16.52 5.07 17.22
N GLU A 8 -17.40 6.06 17.38
CA GLU A 8 -18.17 6.65 16.27
C GLU A 8 -17.27 7.32 15.22
N PHE A 9 -16.24 8.05 15.65
CA PHE A 9 -15.24 8.62 14.73
C PHE A 9 -14.29 7.55 14.14
N TRP A 10 -14.05 6.45 14.88
CA TRP A 10 -13.17 5.37 14.43
C TRP A 10 -13.83 4.47 13.35
N ASP A 11 -15.14 4.27 13.42
CA ASP A 11 -15.88 3.42 12.47
C ASP A 11 -16.42 4.20 11.26
N GLN A 12 -16.50 5.52 11.34
CA GLN A 12 -17.04 6.37 10.27
C GLN A 12 -16.42 6.09 8.89
N PRO A 13 -15.08 5.92 8.74
CA PRO A 13 -14.48 5.60 7.44
C PRO A 13 -14.98 4.26 6.87
N VAL A 14 -15.16 3.26 7.72
CA VAL A 14 -15.64 1.92 7.33
C VAL A 14 -17.09 2.02 6.86
N ARG A 15 -17.94 2.73 7.62
CA ARG A 15 -19.35 2.95 7.26
C ARG A 15 -19.49 3.71 5.95
N LYS A 16 -18.69 4.77 5.75
CA LYS A 16 -18.71 5.56 4.51
C LYS A 16 -18.25 4.76 3.30
N ALA A 17 -17.28 3.86 3.48
CA ALA A 17 -16.88 2.91 2.44
C ALA A 17 -18.00 1.92 2.09
N GLN A 18 -18.67 1.35 3.09
CA GLN A 18 -19.81 0.46 2.87
C GLN A 18 -20.97 1.19 2.19
N GLU A 19 -21.29 2.40 2.64
CA GLU A 19 -22.34 3.24 2.05
C GLU A 19 -22.02 3.58 0.58
N LEU A 20 -20.77 3.95 0.25
CA LEU A 20 -20.35 4.21 -1.13
C LEU A 20 -20.61 3.01 -2.06
N LEU A 21 -20.33 1.80 -1.58
CA LEU A 21 -20.45 0.58 -2.38
C LEU A 21 -21.90 0.10 -2.54
N ASN A 22 -22.74 0.35 -1.54
CA ASN A 22 -24.09 -0.21 -1.47
C ASN A 22 -25.21 0.76 -1.85
N THR A 23 -24.96 2.09 -1.79
CA THR A 23 -26.01 3.07 -2.06
C THR A 23 -26.30 3.22 -3.55
N THR A 24 -27.59 3.36 -3.86
CA THR A 24 -28.08 3.75 -5.19
C THR A 24 -28.36 5.25 -5.31
N ASP A 25 -28.36 5.99 -4.19
CA ASP A 25 -28.59 7.44 -4.20
C ASP A 25 -27.32 8.19 -4.62
N ASN A 26 -27.44 9.00 -5.68
CA ASN A 26 -26.29 9.70 -6.27
C ASN A 26 -25.69 10.76 -5.33
N LYS A 27 -26.52 11.39 -4.47
CA LYS A 27 -26.05 12.43 -3.55
C LYS A 27 -25.23 11.80 -2.42
N SER A 28 -25.77 10.80 -1.73
CA SER A 28 -25.06 10.01 -0.72
C SER A 28 -23.79 9.38 -1.30
N LYS A 29 -23.86 8.87 -2.53
CA LYS A 29 -22.69 8.30 -3.22
C LYS A 29 -21.58 9.33 -3.42
N ALA A 30 -21.93 10.54 -3.88
CA ALA A 30 -20.98 11.64 -4.05
C ALA A 30 -20.39 12.10 -2.70
N GLU A 31 -21.21 12.21 -1.66
CA GLU A 31 -20.77 12.57 -0.31
C GLU A 31 -19.79 11.53 0.26
N CYS A 32 -20.10 10.24 0.17
CA CYS A 32 -19.23 9.17 0.62
C CYS A 32 -17.92 9.12 -0.18
N ARG A 33 -18.01 9.31 -1.50
CA ARG A 33 -16.83 9.38 -2.38
C ARG A 33 -15.90 10.50 -1.94
N SER A 34 -16.41 11.71 -1.72
CA SER A 34 -15.61 12.85 -1.26
C SER A 34 -15.00 12.58 0.12
N TYR A 35 -15.78 12.07 1.07
CA TYR A 35 -15.29 11.72 2.40
C TYR A 35 -14.08 10.77 2.34
N ILE A 36 -14.16 9.70 1.54
CA ILE A 36 -13.08 8.72 1.40
C ILE A 36 -11.87 9.33 0.71
N LEU A 37 -12.06 10.18 -0.31
CA LEU A 37 -10.98 10.87 -1.00
C LEU A 37 -10.34 12.00 -0.17
N ASP A 38 -11.02 12.54 0.84
CA ASP A 38 -10.46 13.53 1.76
C ASP A 38 -9.88 12.89 3.03
N ALA A 39 -10.14 11.59 3.24
CA ALA A 39 -9.61 10.84 4.37
C ALA A 39 -8.08 10.73 4.28
N ASN A 40 -7.40 11.01 5.40
CA ASN A 40 -5.97 10.76 5.50
C ASN A 40 -5.65 9.26 5.58
N TYR A 41 -4.39 8.90 5.34
CA TYR A 41 -3.92 7.51 5.33
C TYR A 41 -4.22 6.73 6.62
N ARG A 42 -4.31 7.37 7.79
CA ARG A 42 -4.63 6.68 9.05
C ARG A 42 -6.06 6.14 9.05
N LEU A 43 -6.99 6.94 8.53
CA LEU A 43 -8.38 6.52 8.36
C LEU A 43 -8.49 5.45 7.28
N LEU A 44 -7.73 5.57 6.19
CA LEU A 44 -7.70 4.56 5.13
C LEU A 44 -7.14 3.21 5.61
N PHE A 45 -6.15 3.22 6.52
CA PHE A 45 -5.69 1.99 7.17
C PHE A 45 -6.81 1.26 7.93
N ARG A 46 -7.76 1.99 8.53
CA ARG A 46 -8.92 1.35 9.21
C ARG A 46 -9.82 0.61 8.23
N ILE A 47 -10.11 1.19 7.07
CA ILE A 47 -10.88 0.51 6.02
C ILE A 47 -10.11 -0.73 5.54
N GLN A 48 -8.79 -0.60 5.38
CA GLN A 48 -7.91 -1.69 4.96
C GLN A 48 -7.92 -2.90 5.93
N ASN A 49 -8.20 -2.71 7.22
CA ASN A 49 -8.35 -3.85 8.15
C ASN A 49 -9.47 -4.81 7.72
N TYR A 50 -10.44 -4.33 6.92
CA TYR A 50 -11.48 -5.13 6.31
C TYR A 50 -11.11 -5.49 4.87
N LYS A 51 -10.30 -6.54 4.70
CA LYS A 51 -9.73 -6.94 3.40
C LYS A 51 -10.74 -6.89 2.24
N SER A 52 -11.90 -7.54 2.39
CA SER A 52 -12.91 -7.59 1.32
C SER A 52 -13.46 -6.20 0.97
N LEU A 53 -13.74 -5.38 1.98
CA LEU A 53 -14.21 -4.01 1.78
C LEU A 53 -13.15 -3.16 1.06
N TRP A 54 -11.89 -3.31 1.46
CA TRP A 54 -10.76 -2.64 0.82
C TRP A 54 -10.61 -3.04 -0.64
N GLU A 55 -10.59 -4.34 -0.94
CA GLU A 55 -10.46 -4.85 -2.30
C GLU A 55 -11.63 -4.41 -3.19
N GLN A 56 -12.86 -4.33 -2.67
CA GLN A 56 -14.00 -3.74 -3.39
C GLN A 56 -13.79 -2.27 -3.74
N LEU A 57 -13.20 -1.46 -2.83
CA LEU A 57 -12.84 -0.08 -3.15
C LEU A 57 -11.71 0.00 -4.19
N LEU A 58 -10.71 -0.89 -4.12
CA LEU A 58 -9.63 -1.00 -5.11
C LEU A 58 -10.12 -1.51 -6.48
N LEU A 59 -11.34 -2.02 -6.57
CA LEU A 59 -11.99 -2.45 -7.81
C LEU A 59 -13.16 -1.54 -8.20
N TYR A 60 -13.40 -0.46 -7.44
CA TYR A 60 -14.49 0.47 -7.69
C TYR A 60 -14.43 1.05 -9.12
N PRO A 61 -15.53 1.04 -9.92
CA PRO A 61 -15.46 1.27 -11.38
C PRO A 61 -14.86 2.61 -11.84
N ASP A 62 -14.89 3.64 -10.99
CA ASP A 62 -14.27 4.94 -11.27
C ASP A 62 -12.75 4.87 -11.12
N VAL A 63 -12.06 4.84 -12.25
CA VAL A 63 -10.59 4.83 -12.33
C VAL A 63 -9.96 6.03 -11.60
N PHE A 64 -10.55 7.22 -11.67
CA PHE A 64 -9.99 8.44 -11.05
C PHE A 64 -10.18 8.43 -9.54
N PHE A 65 -11.29 7.86 -9.07
CA PHE A 65 -11.46 7.57 -7.65
C PHE A 65 -10.34 6.66 -7.17
N ARG A 66 -10.09 5.54 -7.84
CA ARG A 66 -9.04 4.59 -7.44
C ARG A 66 -7.64 5.22 -7.45
N ARG A 67 -7.29 5.94 -8.51
CA ARG A 67 -5.99 6.63 -8.59
C ARG A 67 -5.77 7.60 -7.42
N GLN A 68 -6.78 8.38 -7.05
CA GLN A 68 -6.69 9.31 -5.91
C GLN A 68 -6.70 8.58 -4.57
N LEU A 69 -7.55 7.56 -4.41
CA LEU A 69 -7.59 6.71 -3.23
C LEU A 69 -6.20 6.12 -2.93
N TYR A 70 -5.49 5.64 -3.95
CA TYR A 70 -4.16 5.06 -3.78
C TYR A 70 -3.12 6.11 -3.36
N ALA A 71 -3.17 7.31 -3.96
CA ALA A 71 -2.30 8.41 -3.55
C ALA A 71 -2.50 8.73 -2.07
N ASN A 72 -3.75 8.86 -1.64
CA ASN A 72 -4.10 9.19 -0.26
C ASN A 72 -3.72 8.07 0.71
N TRP A 73 -3.94 6.81 0.33
CA TRP A 73 -3.59 5.64 1.13
C TRP A 73 -2.11 5.61 1.46
N PHE A 74 -1.25 5.96 0.51
CA PHE A 74 0.19 6.04 0.70
C PHE A 74 0.70 7.43 1.10
N GLY A 75 -0.16 8.41 1.36
CA GLY A 75 0.26 9.76 1.69
C GLY A 75 1.11 10.42 0.59
N LEU A 76 0.90 10.04 -0.67
CA LEU A 76 1.66 10.51 -1.82
C LEU A 76 1.18 11.90 -2.24
N SER A 77 2.03 12.91 -2.05
CA SER A 77 1.80 14.21 -2.65
C SER A 77 2.07 14.18 -4.16
N GLN A 78 1.49 15.14 -4.90
CA GLN A 78 1.80 15.29 -6.33
C GLN A 78 3.31 15.47 -6.57
N GLN A 79 4.03 16.12 -5.65
CA GLN A 79 5.47 16.27 -5.74
C GLN A 79 6.21 14.93 -5.58
N MET A 80 5.74 14.04 -4.68
CA MET A 80 6.31 12.71 -4.53
C MET A 80 6.07 11.86 -5.77
N ILE A 81 4.84 11.88 -6.32
CA ILE A 81 4.51 11.18 -7.57
C ILE A 81 5.39 11.70 -8.70
N ARG A 82 5.52 13.03 -8.83
CA ARG A 82 6.38 13.67 -9.84
C ARG A 82 7.82 13.17 -9.76
N LYS A 83 8.39 13.15 -8.55
CA LYS A 83 9.78 12.71 -8.33
C LYS A 83 9.95 11.21 -8.60
N GLY A 84 8.99 10.38 -8.18
CA GLY A 84 9.04 8.93 -8.38
C GLY A 84 8.85 8.50 -9.83
N THR A 85 8.02 9.21 -10.58
CA THR A 85 7.69 8.88 -11.98
C THR A 85 8.51 9.66 -13.00
N GLY A 86 9.18 10.76 -12.60
CA GLY A 86 9.98 11.60 -13.50
C GLY A 86 9.18 12.51 -14.44
N ILE A 87 7.84 12.55 -14.31
CA ILE A 87 6.97 13.34 -15.21
C ILE A 87 6.81 14.79 -14.78
N ALA A 88 6.22 15.64 -15.63
CA ALA A 88 5.90 17.02 -15.29
C ALA A 88 4.70 17.13 -14.33
N SER A 89 4.61 18.24 -13.56
CA SER A 89 3.52 18.46 -12.60
C SER A 89 2.13 18.41 -13.25
N GLY A 90 1.97 18.96 -14.46
CA GLY A 90 0.71 18.89 -15.21
C GLY A 90 0.31 17.45 -15.56
N THR A 91 1.29 16.59 -15.86
CA THR A 91 1.06 15.16 -16.10
C THR A 91 0.64 14.42 -14.83
N VAL A 92 1.18 14.79 -13.66
CA VAL A 92 0.72 14.23 -12.38
C VAL A 92 -0.73 14.62 -12.09
N HIS A 93 -1.09 15.89 -12.33
CA HIS A 93 -2.48 16.33 -12.20
C HIS A 93 -3.40 15.51 -13.12
N ASN A 94 -2.97 15.30 -14.37
CA ASN A 94 -3.73 14.53 -15.35
C ASN A 94 -3.89 13.06 -14.94
N LEU A 95 -2.80 12.41 -14.48
CA LEU A 95 -2.84 11.06 -13.94
C LEU A 95 -3.97 10.93 -12.90
N LEU A 96 -4.04 11.85 -11.94
CA LEU A 96 -4.99 11.77 -10.84
C LEU A 96 -6.42 12.21 -11.18
N LYS A 97 -6.58 13.17 -12.10
CA LYS A 97 -7.84 13.92 -12.24
C LYS A 97 -8.44 13.97 -13.64
N THR A 98 -7.72 13.55 -14.69
CA THR A 98 -8.20 13.73 -16.07
C THR A 98 -8.16 12.44 -16.88
N SER A 99 -9.00 12.40 -17.92
CA SER A 99 -9.19 11.24 -18.79
C SER A 99 -8.07 10.96 -19.78
N HIS A 100 -7.05 11.82 -19.86
CA HIS A 100 -5.94 11.56 -20.75
C HIS A 100 -5.15 10.36 -20.24
N GLN A 101 -5.06 9.31 -21.07
CA GLN A 101 -4.40 8.08 -20.69
C GLN A 101 -2.89 8.35 -20.48
N PRO A 102 -2.36 8.16 -19.27
CA PRO A 102 -0.94 8.37 -19.01
C PRO A 102 -0.09 7.36 -19.80
N PRO A 103 1.18 7.67 -20.08
CA PRO A 103 2.11 6.70 -20.66
C PRO A 103 2.19 5.42 -19.82
N LEU A 104 2.36 4.28 -20.48
CA LEU A 104 2.35 2.97 -19.82
C LEU A 104 3.43 2.86 -18.73
N SER A 105 4.60 3.47 -18.95
CA SER A 105 5.67 3.58 -17.95
C SER A 105 5.21 4.26 -16.67
N VAL A 106 4.49 5.38 -16.78
CA VAL A 106 3.94 6.13 -15.65
C VAL A 106 2.94 5.29 -14.87
N ILE A 107 2.08 4.56 -15.59
CA ILE A 107 1.09 3.67 -14.98
C ILE A 107 1.78 2.56 -14.19
N HIS A 108 2.82 1.92 -14.74
CA HIS A 108 3.53 0.83 -14.06
C HIS A 108 4.32 1.34 -12.85
N THR A 109 5.04 2.47 -12.98
CA THR A 109 5.73 3.08 -11.83
C THR A 109 4.74 3.50 -10.74
N TYR A 110 3.58 4.08 -11.11
CA TYR A 110 2.57 4.46 -10.13
C TYR A 110 1.91 3.24 -9.47
N ALA A 111 1.68 2.16 -10.22
CA ALA A 111 1.19 0.89 -9.70
C ALA A 111 2.14 0.29 -8.66
N VAL A 112 3.46 0.31 -8.94
CA VAL A 112 4.51 -0.06 -7.97
C VAL A 112 4.43 0.84 -6.73
N MET A 113 4.37 2.15 -6.89
CA MET A 113 4.24 3.09 -5.77
C MET A 113 2.98 2.83 -4.92
N CYS A 114 1.94 2.24 -5.51
CA CYS A 114 0.67 1.96 -4.84
C CYS A 114 0.45 0.48 -4.47
N ASN A 115 1.37 -0.44 -4.80
CA ASN A 115 1.21 -1.89 -4.58
C ASN A 115 -0.15 -2.43 -4.99
N VAL A 116 -0.50 -2.14 -6.24
CA VAL A 116 -1.72 -2.62 -6.89
C VAL A 116 -1.38 -3.10 -8.29
N PRO A 117 -2.14 -4.05 -8.85
CA PRO A 117 -2.04 -4.39 -10.27
C PRO A 117 -2.31 -3.14 -11.13
N TRP A 118 -1.49 -2.92 -12.14
CA TRP A 118 -1.55 -1.70 -12.96
C TRP A 118 -2.86 -1.54 -13.73
N GLN A 119 -3.55 -2.64 -14.04
CA GLN A 119 -4.85 -2.67 -14.70
C GLN A 119 -5.91 -1.89 -13.91
N THR A 120 -5.83 -1.93 -12.57
CA THR A 120 -6.74 -1.16 -11.69
C THR A 120 -6.62 0.36 -11.90
N LEU A 121 -5.51 0.83 -12.47
CA LEU A 121 -5.29 2.24 -12.78
C LEU A 121 -5.87 2.67 -14.12
N VAL A 122 -6.31 1.77 -14.98
CA VAL A 122 -6.71 2.11 -16.36
C VAL A 122 -8.02 1.48 -16.82
N GLU A 123 -8.37 0.29 -16.32
CA GLU A 123 -9.55 -0.45 -16.75
C GLU A 123 -10.71 -0.25 -15.78
N GLN A 124 -11.90 0.10 -16.24
CA GLN A 124 -13.07 0.23 -15.36
C GLN A 124 -13.40 -1.09 -14.64
N LYS A 125 -13.23 -2.22 -15.34
CA LYS A 125 -13.46 -3.58 -14.83
C LYS A 125 -12.21 -4.44 -15.07
N PRO A 126 -11.19 -4.32 -14.22
CA PRO A 126 -9.94 -5.04 -14.43
C PRO A 126 -10.12 -6.55 -14.26
N ASP A 127 -9.48 -7.35 -15.11
CA ASP A 127 -9.54 -8.82 -15.01
C ASP A 127 -8.68 -9.31 -13.85
N GLU A 128 -9.33 -9.84 -12.80
CA GLU A 128 -8.65 -10.35 -11.61
C GLU A 128 -7.67 -11.49 -11.89
N LYS A 129 -7.86 -12.24 -12.99
CA LYS A 129 -6.91 -13.30 -13.39
C LYS A 129 -5.53 -12.74 -13.69
N SER A 130 -5.44 -11.47 -14.04
CA SER A 130 -4.17 -10.80 -14.36
C SER A 130 -3.37 -10.36 -13.13
N PHE A 131 -3.95 -10.43 -11.92
CA PHE A 131 -3.32 -9.88 -10.71
C PHE A 131 -2.26 -10.79 -10.08
N TYR A 132 -2.22 -12.06 -10.50
CA TYR A 132 -1.35 -13.08 -9.94
C TYR A 132 0.15 -12.71 -10.02
N LEU A 133 0.57 -12.13 -11.15
CA LEU A 133 1.93 -11.68 -11.36
C LEU A 133 2.00 -10.16 -11.13
N PRO A 134 2.97 -9.64 -10.36
CA PRO A 134 3.10 -8.20 -10.15
C PRO A 134 3.75 -7.49 -11.35
N SER A 135 3.34 -7.80 -12.59
CA SER A 135 4.02 -7.43 -13.85
C SER A 135 4.48 -5.97 -13.94
N GLU A 136 3.84 -5.07 -13.20
CA GLU A 136 4.28 -3.69 -13.05
C GLU A 136 5.75 -3.50 -12.62
N TYR A 137 6.32 -4.40 -11.80
CA TYR A 137 7.73 -4.29 -11.38
C TYR A 137 8.71 -4.62 -12.50
N TRP A 138 8.30 -5.43 -13.49
CA TRP A 138 9.15 -5.88 -14.59
C TRP A 138 9.20 -4.88 -15.74
N PHE A 139 8.38 -3.83 -15.68
CA PHE A 139 8.41 -2.77 -16.66
C PHE A 139 9.60 -1.84 -16.44
N ASN A 140 10.31 -1.51 -17.51
CA ASN A 140 11.52 -0.72 -17.45
C ASN A 140 11.28 0.63 -16.75
N GLY A 141 12.06 0.91 -15.70
CA GLY A 141 11.97 2.13 -14.89
C GLY A 141 10.91 2.11 -13.78
N ALA A 142 10.08 1.07 -13.67
CA ALA A 142 9.10 0.96 -12.59
C ALA A 142 9.71 0.40 -11.29
N SER A 143 10.73 -0.45 -11.40
CA SER A 143 11.50 -0.95 -10.26
C SER A 143 12.99 -1.12 -10.62
N VAL A 144 13.82 -1.32 -9.61
CA VAL A 144 15.28 -1.48 -9.77
C VAL A 144 15.73 -2.81 -9.20
N GLU A 145 16.61 -3.50 -9.93
CA GLU A 145 17.24 -4.73 -9.43
C GLU A 145 18.18 -4.38 -8.28
N LYS A 146 18.05 -5.10 -7.16
CA LYS A 146 18.95 -4.96 -6.02
C LYS A 146 19.22 -6.29 -5.35
N ARG A 147 20.37 -6.39 -4.69
CA ARG A 147 20.57 -7.44 -3.68
C ARG A 147 19.92 -7.01 -2.37
N ILE A 148 19.52 -7.98 -1.55
CA ILE A 148 18.79 -7.68 -0.32
C ILE A 148 19.66 -6.87 0.67
N GLU A 149 20.96 -7.13 0.70
CA GLU A 149 21.94 -6.45 1.54
C GLU A 149 22.18 -4.99 1.12
N GLU A 150 21.91 -4.66 -0.15
CA GLU A 150 22.09 -3.31 -0.70
C GLU A 150 20.91 -2.40 -0.36
N LEU A 151 19.76 -2.97 0.02
CA LEU A 151 18.52 -2.22 0.23
C LEU A 151 18.71 -1.10 1.24
N ASN A 152 19.31 -1.37 2.40
CA ASN A 152 19.46 -0.37 3.46
C ASN A 152 20.32 0.84 3.03
N ALA A 153 21.25 0.68 2.08
CA ALA A 153 22.06 1.78 1.55
C ALA A 153 21.28 2.74 0.65
N GLU A 154 20.10 2.33 0.14
CA GLU A 154 19.25 3.19 -0.69
C GLU A 154 18.44 4.20 0.15
N ARG A 155 18.50 4.13 1.48
CA ARG A 155 17.64 4.91 2.41
C ARG A 155 17.61 6.38 2.12
N ASP A 156 18.79 6.96 2.02
CA ASP A 156 18.96 8.39 1.89
C ASP A 156 18.61 8.88 0.48
N GLN A 157 18.41 7.96 -0.47
CA GLN A 157 18.09 8.25 -1.86
C GLN A 157 16.57 8.23 -2.13
N VAL A 158 15.77 7.54 -1.31
CA VAL A 158 14.33 7.36 -1.55
C VAL A 158 13.50 8.52 -1.02
N ARG A 159 12.98 9.35 -1.95
CA ARG A 159 12.07 10.47 -1.65
C ARG A 159 10.62 10.10 -1.99
N GLY A 160 9.99 9.27 -1.16
CA GLY A 160 8.60 8.84 -1.32
C GLY A 160 8.48 7.33 -1.27
N ILE A 161 8.13 6.70 -2.41
CA ILE A 161 8.07 5.24 -2.53
C ILE A 161 8.92 4.81 -3.72
N ARG A 162 9.69 3.73 -3.55
CA ARG A 162 10.49 3.15 -4.63
C ARG A 162 10.34 1.63 -4.63
N GLY A 163 10.14 1.05 -5.81
CA GLY A 163 10.08 -0.40 -5.98
C GLY A 163 11.42 -1.00 -6.38
N TYR A 164 11.59 -2.25 -5.99
CA TYR A 164 12.74 -3.08 -6.27
C TYR A 164 12.28 -4.49 -6.62
N TRP A 165 13.17 -5.23 -7.28
CA TRP A 165 13.06 -6.67 -7.38
C TRP A 165 14.39 -7.29 -6.94
N ILE A 166 14.29 -8.38 -6.17
CA ILE A 166 15.41 -9.06 -5.54
C ILE A 166 15.54 -10.43 -6.17
N ASN A 167 16.66 -10.66 -6.85
CA ASN A 167 16.91 -11.91 -7.56
C ASN A 167 17.25 -13.08 -6.66
N ASP A 168 17.93 -12.79 -5.55
CA ASP A 168 18.31 -13.79 -4.56
C ASP A 168 17.78 -13.40 -3.18
N PRO A 169 16.51 -13.74 -2.87
CA PRO A 169 15.92 -13.43 -1.57
C PRO A 169 16.23 -14.46 -0.49
N LEU A 170 16.81 -15.61 -0.85
CA LEU A 170 17.13 -16.71 0.07
C LEU A 170 17.95 -16.30 1.30
N PRO A 171 18.91 -15.35 1.23
CA PRO A 171 19.67 -14.94 2.41
C PRO A 171 18.78 -14.46 3.57
N LEU A 172 17.63 -13.84 3.27
CA LEU A 172 16.69 -13.38 4.28
C LEU A 172 15.45 -14.26 4.38
N PHE A 173 14.90 -14.74 3.27
CA PHE A 173 13.63 -15.47 3.24
C PHE A 173 13.82 -16.90 2.75
N GLU A 174 13.98 -17.82 3.70
CA GLU A 174 14.04 -19.25 3.42
C GLU A 174 12.75 -19.70 2.71
N GLY A 175 12.90 -20.46 1.61
CA GLY A 175 11.78 -20.94 0.81
C GLY A 175 11.43 -20.05 -0.40
N GLU A 176 11.90 -18.80 -0.44
CA GLU A 176 11.76 -17.94 -1.62
C GLU A 176 12.81 -18.30 -2.67
N LYS A 177 12.49 -19.25 -3.56
CA LYS A 177 13.41 -19.73 -4.62
C LYS A 177 13.32 -18.94 -5.93
N SER A 178 12.50 -17.89 -5.96
CA SER A 178 12.24 -17.07 -7.13
C SER A 178 12.41 -15.60 -6.77
N PRO A 179 12.66 -14.71 -7.75
CA PRO A 179 12.72 -13.29 -7.48
C PRO A 179 11.46 -12.77 -6.77
N ILE A 180 11.65 -11.93 -5.77
CA ILE A 180 10.56 -11.26 -5.06
C ILE A 180 10.57 -9.76 -5.38
N THR A 181 9.44 -9.11 -5.12
CA THR A 181 9.31 -7.66 -5.27
C THR A 181 9.30 -7.00 -3.91
N VAL A 182 9.85 -5.79 -3.84
CA VAL A 182 10.02 -5.05 -2.59
C VAL A 182 9.70 -3.59 -2.83
N ARG A 183 9.16 -2.91 -1.82
CA ARG A 183 9.03 -1.44 -1.83
C ARG A 183 9.70 -0.84 -0.62
N TRP A 184 10.46 0.23 -0.83
CA TRP A 184 10.72 1.19 0.23
C TRP A 184 9.55 2.17 0.28
N VAL A 185 8.87 2.24 1.42
CA VAL A 185 7.83 3.24 1.68
C VAL A 185 8.30 4.24 2.73
N ASN A 186 8.56 5.47 2.27
CA ASN A 186 9.07 6.59 3.07
C ASN A 186 8.12 7.81 3.02
N SER A 187 6.90 7.64 2.50
CA SER A 187 5.94 8.74 2.32
C SER A 187 5.24 9.14 3.62
N TYR A 188 5.07 8.23 4.58
CA TYR A 188 4.38 8.52 5.83
C TYR A 188 5.20 9.42 6.76
N PRO A 189 4.61 10.43 7.42
CA PRO A 189 5.33 11.30 8.34
C PRO A 189 5.95 10.60 9.56
N GLU A 190 5.33 9.53 10.06
CA GLU A 190 5.72 8.86 11.31
C GLU A 190 6.68 7.69 11.12
N MET A 191 6.64 7.04 9.96
CA MET A 191 7.29 5.77 9.76
C MET A 191 7.92 5.66 8.38
N GLU A 192 8.87 4.75 8.30
CA GLU A 192 9.36 4.19 7.06
C GLU A 192 9.39 2.67 7.18
N TYR A 193 9.22 1.98 6.06
CA TYR A 193 9.29 0.53 6.03
C TYR A 193 9.72 0.00 4.67
N PHE A 194 10.32 -1.17 4.71
CA PHE A 194 10.38 -2.05 3.55
C PHE A 194 9.19 -2.98 3.55
N GLU A 195 8.56 -3.14 2.40
CA GLU A 195 7.49 -4.10 2.15
C GLU A 195 7.97 -5.15 1.16
N PHE A 196 8.12 -6.39 1.62
CA PHE A 196 8.49 -7.54 0.80
C PHE A 196 7.24 -8.32 0.41
N HIS A 197 7.11 -8.66 -0.88
CA HIS A 197 6.01 -9.49 -1.38
C HIS A 197 6.46 -10.93 -1.56
N LEU A 198 6.15 -11.74 -0.55
CA LEU A 198 6.59 -13.12 -0.40
C LEU A 198 5.51 -14.08 -0.90
N ASN A 199 5.90 -15.29 -1.32
CA ASN A 199 4.99 -16.39 -1.62
C ASN A 199 4.40 -16.99 -0.34
N HIS A 200 5.16 -16.95 0.76
CA HIS A 200 4.77 -17.57 2.02
C HIS A 200 5.04 -16.66 3.21
N GLU A 201 4.42 -16.99 4.35
CA GLU A 201 4.70 -16.35 5.62
C GLU A 201 6.16 -16.65 6.03
N PRO A 202 6.99 -15.64 6.32
CA PRO A 202 8.40 -15.87 6.65
C PRO A 202 8.57 -16.44 8.06
N ALA A 203 9.50 -17.38 8.23
CA ALA A 203 9.88 -17.88 9.55
C ALA A 203 10.75 -16.85 10.30
N LEU A 204 10.28 -16.36 11.45
CA LEU A 204 10.94 -15.32 12.25
C LEU A 204 11.53 -15.86 13.57
N TYR A 205 12.37 -16.89 13.48
CA TYR A 205 13.12 -17.38 14.63
C TYR A 205 14.16 -16.35 15.13
N PRO A 206 14.63 -16.41 16.39
CA PRO A 206 15.46 -15.37 17.00
C PRO A 206 16.71 -14.98 16.18
N GLN A 207 17.42 -15.95 15.60
CA GLN A 207 18.60 -15.69 14.77
C GLN A 207 18.24 -14.92 13.49
N LYS A 208 17.09 -15.20 12.87
CA LYS A 208 16.59 -14.45 11.70
C LYS A 208 16.24 -13.01 12.06
N ARG A 209 15.57 -12.80 13.21
CA ARG A 209 15.26 -11.46 13.72
C ARG A 209 16.52 -10.64 13.93
N ASN A 210 17.56 -11.25 14.51
CA ASN A 210 18.86 -10.61 14.69
C ASN A 210 19.53 -10.27 13.35
N LEU A 211 19.44 -11.15 12.34
CA LEU A 211 19.96 -10.87 10.99
C LEU A 211 19.23 -9.69 10.34
N ILE A 212 17.89 -9.69 10.40
CA ILE A 212 17.05 -8.59 9.90
C ILE A 212 17.42 -7.27 10.59
N GLN A 213 17.55 -7.27 11.92
CA GLN A 213 17.91 -6.07 12.68
C GLN A 213 19.30 -5.55 12.33
N LYS A 214 20.28 -6.44 12.07
CA LYS A 214 21.61 -6.04 11.60
C LYS A 214 21.56 -5.42 10.20
N MET A 215 20.76 -5.97 9.30
CA MET A 215 20.62 -5.50 7.92
C MET A 215 19.81 -4.19 7.83
N PHE A 216 18.82 -4.03 8.70
CA PHE A 216 17.93 -2.87 8.77
C PHE A 216 17.89 -2.29 10.19
N PRO A 217 18.94 -1.54 10.62
CA PRO A 217 19.04 -1.06 12.00
C PRO A 217 17.94 -0.08 12.44
N PHE A 218 17.21 0.51 11.49
CA PHE A 218 16.07 1.37 11.79
C PHE A 218 14.83 0.57 12.23
N ALA A 219 14.78 -0.72 11.92
CA ALA A 219 13.63 -1.56 12.15
C ALA A 219 13.43 -1.77 13.65
N THR A 220 12.19 -1.54 14.10
CA THR A 220 11.77 -1.81 15.48
C THR A 220 10.68 -2.86 15.52
N HIS A 221 9.95 -3.06 14.41
CA HIS A 221 8.85 -4.01 14.32
C HIS A 221 8.91 -4.77 12.99
N LEU A 222 8.40 -5.99 13.03
CA LEU A 222 8.23 -6.87 11.88
C LEU A 222 6.75 -7.26 11.83
N VAL A 223 6.07 -6.98 10.72
CA VAL A 223 4.63 -7.23 10.57
C VAL A 223 4.39 -8.03 9.30
N THR A 224 3.52 -9.03 9.37
CA THR A 224 3.05 -9.75 8.19
C THR A 224 1.59 -9.40 7.96
N THR A 225 1.17 -9.33 6.69
CA THR A 225 -0.22 -9.06 6.31
C THR A 225 -0.50 -9.54 4.88
N TYR A 226 -1.71 -9.31 4.38
CA TYR A 226 -2.07 -9.66 3.00
C TYR A 226 -1.52 -8.63 1.99
N THR A 227 -1.27 -9.07 0.76
CA THR A 227 -1.03 -8.16 -0.36
C THR A 227 -2.36 -7.90 -1.09
N PRO A 228 -2.86 -6.65 -1.17
CA PRO A 228 -4.16 -6.39 -1.78
C PRO A 228 -4.23 -6.89 -3.22
N LEU A 229 -5.35 -7.53 -3.58
CA LEU A 229 -5.60 -8.09 -4.91
C LEU A 229 -4.60 -9.18 -5.35
N ARG A 230 -3.73 -9.65 -4.44
CA ARG A 230 -2.78 -10.75 -4.67
C ARG A 230 -2.96 -11.83 -3.61
N PRO A 231 -4.00 -12.67 -3.71
CA PRO A 231 -4.39 -13.59 -2.64
C PRO A 231 -3.33 -14.65 -2.30
N TYR A 232 -2.42 -14.95 -3.22
CA TYR A 232 -1.32 -15.92 -3.03
C TYR A 232 -0.01 -15.29 -2.55
N LYS A 233 -0.01 -13.98 -2.26
CA LYS A 233 1.16 -13.26 -1.76
C LYS A 233 0.94 -12.79 -0.33
N ARG A 234 2.01 -12.83 0.44
CA ARG A 234 2.11 -12.24 1.77
C ARG A 234 2.93 -10.98 1.69
N SER A 235 2.50 -9.98 2.43
CA SER A 235 3.23 -8.73 2.59
C SER A 235 3.97 -8.77 3.92
N PHE A 236 5.31 -8.69 3.89
CA PHE A 236 6.16 -8.66 5.07
C PHE A 236 6.81 -7.29 5.22
N TRP A 237 6.54 -6.62 6.33
CA TRP A 237 6.96 -5.26 6.60
C TRP A 237 8.10 -5.27 7.61
N ILE A 238 9.21 -4.64 7.26
CA ILE A 238 10.31 -4.30 8.16
C ILE A 238 10.20 -2.79 8.41
N LEU A 239 9.70 -2.39 9.58
CA LEU A 239 9.24 -1.02 9.82
C LEU A 239 9.85 -0.39 11.09
N GLY A 240 9.97 0.93 11.07
CA GLY A 240 10.44 1.70 12.21
C GLY A 240 10.01 3.16 12.20
N PRO A 241 10.15 3.85 13.36
CA PRO A 241 9.81 5.25 13.48
C PRO A 241 10.81 6.13 12.75
N LYS A 242 10.32 7.21 12.15
CA LYS A 242 11.17 8.33 11.75
C LYS A 242 11.68 9.07 12.99
N SER A 243 12.77 9.81 12.81
CA SER A 243 13.37 10.61 13.90
C SER A 243 12.35 11.53 14.56
N ASN A 244 12.29 11.51 15.89
CA ASN A 244 11.36 12.27 16.72
C ASN A 244 9.85 11.97 16.47
N LYS A 245 9.50 10.76 16.02
CA LYS A 245 8.11 10.35 15.76
C LYS A 245 7.64 9.13 16.55
N GLN A 246 8.37 8.72 17.58
CA GLN A 246 8.14 7.48 18.35
C GLN A 246 6.69 7.35 18.86
N THR A 247 6.13 8.40 19.47
CA THR A 247 4.75 8.38 19.98
C THR A 247 3.72 8.24 18.85
N ALA A 248 3.88 9.02 17.77
CA ALA A 248 2.97 8.99 16.64
C ALA A 248 3.07 7.66 15.85
N PHE A 249 4.26 7.06 15.83
CA PHE A 249 4.51 5.73 15.30
C PHE A 249 3.81 4.65 16.13
N ALA A 250 3.92 4.69 17.46
CA ALA A 250 3.25 3.73 18.34
C ALA A 250 1.72 3.75 18.18
N GLU A 251 1.12 4.92 18.03
CA GLU A 251 -0.33 5.04 17.74
C GLU A 251 -0.69 4.46 16.37
N LEU A 252 0.15 4.68 15.35
CA LEU A 252 -0.07 4.12 14.02
C LEU A 252 0.07 2.59 14.02
N LEU A 253 1.03 2.04 14.77
CA LEU A 253 1.27 0.61 14.87
C LEU A 253 0.04 -0.14 15.40
N LYS A 254 -0.65 0.41 16.41
CA LYS A 254 -1.93 -0.14 16.91
C LYS A 254 -2.99 -0.30 15.81
N VAL A 255 -2.98 0.58 14.81
CA VAL A 255 -3.89 0.48 13.65
C VAL A 255 -3.48 -0.65 12.72
N ILE A 256 -2.17 -0.76 12.45
CA ILE A 256 -1.58 -1.74 11.55
C ILE A 256 -1.73 -3.16 12.12
N GLU A 257 -1.45 -3.37 13.40
CA GLU A 257 -1.53 -4.68 14.07
C GLU A 257 -2.97 -5.20 14.17
N ALA A 258 -3.96 -4.30 14.18
CA ALA A 258 -5.37 -4.71 14.16
C ALA A 258 -5.80 -5.38 12.84
N ARG A 259 -4.99 -5.33 11.76
CA ARG A 259 -5.30 -5.93 10.45
C ARG A 259 -5.47 -7.44 10.48
N ASP A 260 -4.77 -8.14 11.38
CA ASP A 260 -4.84 -9.61 11.47
C ASP A 260 -5.97 -10.10 12.40
N LEU A 261 -6.60 -9.19 13.16
CA LEU A 261 -7.62 -9.52 14.16
C LEU A 261 -9.06 -9.35 13.65
N THR A 262 -9.27 -8.71 12.51
CA THR A 262 -10.61 -8.47 11.96
C THR A 262 -11.08 -9.62 11.08
N SER A 263 -11.59 -10.68 11.71
CA SER A 263 -12.50 -11.62 11.04
C SER A 263 -13.79 -10.88 10.69
N VAL A 264 -14.11 -10.80 9.40
CA VAL A 264 -15.33 -10.18 8.90
C VAL A 264 -16.51 -11.11 9.22
N PHE A 265 -17.37 -10.74 10.15
CA PHE A 265 -18.71 -11.33 10.20
C PHE A 265 -19.44 -10.97 8.89
N PRO A 266 -20.17 -11.90 8.27
CA PRO A 266 -21.06 -11.55 7.17
C PRO A 266 -22.12 -10.58 7.72
N LEU A 267 -22.27 -9.43 7.08
CA LEU A 267 -23.45 -8.60 7.26
C LEU A 267 -24.60 -9.33 6.54
N ASN A 268 -25.50 -9.89 7.33
CA ASN A 268 -26.80 -10.38 6.88
C ASN A 268 -27.64 -9.23 6.32
#